data_AF-A0A7S0B9U3-F1
#
_entry.id   AF-A0A7S0B9U3-F1
#
_cell.length_a   1.000
_cell.length_b   1.000
_cell.length_c   1.000
_cell.angle_alpha   90.00
_cell.angle_beta   90.00
_cell.angle_gamma   90.00
#
_symmetry.space_group_name_H-M   'P 1'
#
loop_
_entity.id
_entity.type
_entity.pdbx_description
1 polymer ?
#
loop_
_entity_poly.entity_id
_entity_poly.type
_entity_poly.pdbx_seq_one_letter_code
_entity_poly.pdbx_strand_id
1 'polypeptide(L)'
;DALKLVKRRAEATQAAAEAVKQSMCSVAGLDRPTVEKLCEKARVASPKQKQTICQIAQVLFPGGFICAGNKEAVEKFGHLAMKEGALWVKVPEVFGAFHTPLMN
;
A
#
# COMPACT_ATOMS: atom_id res chain seq x y z
N ASP A 1 -18.66 23.04 -13.46
CA ASP A 1 -18.47 22.64 -12.05
C ASP A 1 -17.59 21.41 -11.81
N ALA A 2 -17.50 20.44 -12.73
CA ALA A 2 -16.65 19.25 -12.55
C ALA A 2 -15.18 19.56 -12.19
N LEU A 3 -14.56 20.57 -12.81
CA LEU A 3 -13.16 20.94 -12.53
C LEU A 3 -12.94 21.44 -11.09
N LYS A 4 -13.91 22.15 -10.51
CA LYS A 4 -13.83 22.61 -9.12
C LYS A 4 -13.88 21.44 -8.14
N LEU A 5 -14.70 20.43 -8.44
CA LEU A 5 -14.79 19.20 -7.65
C LEU A 5 -13.49 18.38 -7.73
N VAL A 6 -12.94 18.22 -8.94
CA VAL A 6 -11.67 17.53 -9.16
C VAL A 6 -10.54 18.20 -8.38
N LYS A 7 -10.48 19.54 -8.40
CA LYS A 7 -9.49 20.31 -7.62
C LYS A 7 -9.59 20.03 -6.12
N ARG A 8 -10.81 20.13 -5.54
CA ARG A 8 -11.03 19.86 -4.11
C ARG A 8 -10.65 18.43 -3.72
N ARG A 9 -10.94 17.46 -4.59
CA ARG A 9 -10.54 16.06 -4.36
C ARG A 9 -9.03 15.92 -4.35
N ALA A 10 -8.33 16.56 -5.29
CA ALA A 10 -6.87 16.52 -5.35
C ALA A 10 -6.24 17.14 -4.09
N GLU A 11 -6.75 18.27 -3.62
CA GLU A 11 -6.31 18.92 -2.37
C GLU A 11 -6.54 18.01 -1.15
N ALA A 12 -7.71 17.38 -1.04
CA ALA A 12 -8.02 16.45 0.05
C ALA A 12 -7.11 15.21 0.02
N THR A 13 -6.86 14.65 -1.17
CA THR A 13 -5.95 13.52 -1.36
C THR A 13 -4.52 13.88 -0.97
N GLN A 14 -4.05 15.07 -1.35
CA GLN A 14 -2.72 15.55 -0.98
C GLN A 14 -2.59 15.70 0.54
N ALA A 15 -3.59 16.32 1.20
CA ALA A 15 -3.61 16.46 2.64
C ALA A 15 -3.59 15.09 3.37
N ALA A 16 -4.36 14.11 2.88
CA ALA A 16 -4.34 12.75 3.40
C ALA A 16 -2.97 12.07 3.21
N ALA A 17 -2.35 12.24 2.04
CA ALA A 17 -1.00 11.71 1.74
C ALA A 17 0.08 12.26 2.69
N GLU A 18 -0.04 13.53 3.09
CA GLU A 18 0.91 14.24 3.96
C GLU A 18 0.69 13.98 5.46
N ALA A 19 -0.55 13.71 5.88
CA ALA A 19 -0.90 13.55 7.29
C ALA A 19 -0.17 12.38 7.98
N VAL A 20 0.11 11.30 7.24
CA VAL A 20 0.79 10.11 7.77
C VAL A 20 1.79 9.58 6.74
N LYS A 21 2.96 9.14 7.23
CA LYS A 21 3.94 8.44 6.38
C LYS A 21 3.35 7.15 5.82
N GLN A 22 3.12 7.14 4.52
CA GLN A 22 2.45 6.06 3.81
C GLN A 22 3.12 5.79 2.45
N SER A 23 2.85 4.62 1.89
CA SER A 23 3.49 4.17 0.65
C SER A 23 2.65 3.09 -0.03
N MET A 24 3.02 2.75 -1.26
CA MET A 24 2.55 1.57 -1.97
C MET A 24 3.73 0.83 -2.60
N CYS A 25 3.56 -0.47 -2.83
CA CYS A 25 4.45 -1.26 -3.67
C CYS A 25 3.65 -2.18 -4.58
N SER A 26 4.17 -2.41 -5.77
CA SER A 26 3.72 -3.46 -6.67
C SER A 26 4.52 -4.73 -6.41
N VAL A 27 3.84 -5.87 -6.40
CA VAL A 27 4.41 -7.20 -6.19
C VAL A 27 3.89 -8.15 -7.27
N ALA A 28 4.76 -9.04 -7.75
CA ALA A 28 4.36 -10.09 -8.68
C ALA A 28 4.98 -11.45 -8.34
N GLY A 29 4.30 -12.52 -8.74
CA GLY A 29 4.80 -13.90 -8.63
C GLY A 29 4.33 -14.67 -7.40
N LEU A 30 3.44 -14.10 -6.59
CA LEU A 30 2.83 -14.76 -5.44
C LEU A 30 1.33 -14.86 -5.61
N ASP A 31 0.69 -15.87 -5.03
CA ASP A 31 -0.78 -15.95 -4.99
C ASP A 31 -1.38 -14.96 -3.98
N ARG A 32 -2.68 -14.71 -4.13
CA ARG A 32 -3.40 -13.74 -3.28
C ARG A 32 -3.39 -14.12 -1.79
N PRO A 33 -3.76 -15.35 -1.37
CA PRO A 33 -3.67 -15.75 0.04
C PRO A 33 -2.30 -15.53 0.67
N THR A 34 -1.23 -15.83 -0.06
CA THR A 34 0.14 -15.59 0.37
C THR A 34 0.39 -14.11 0.59
N VAL A 35 0.04 -13.26 -0.38
CA VAL A 35 0.18 -11.79 -0.25
C VAL A 35 -0.62 -11.24 0.94
N GLU A 36 -1.87 -11.68 1.13
CA GLU A 36 -2.71 -11.26 2.27
C GLU A 36 -2.06 -11.64 3.62
N LYS A 37 -1.52 -12.87 3.73
CA LYS A 37 -0.79 -13.32 4.91
C LYS A 37 0.48 -12.51 5.15
N LEU A 38 1.20 -12.11 4.10
CA LEU A 38 2.39 -11.28 4.22
C LEU A 38 2.05 -9.85 4.66
N CYS A 39 0.95 -9.28 4.15
CA CYS A 39 0.43 -7.99 4.61
C CYS A 39 0.10 -8.01 6.11
N GLU A 40 -0.55 -9.09 6.58
CA GLU A 40 -0.84 -9.29 8.00
C GLU A 40 0.45 -9.34 8.85
N LYS A 41 1.42 -10.16 8.44
CA LYS A 41 2.72 -10.27 9.11
C LYS A 41 3.43 -8.91 9.16
N ALA A 42 3.40 -8.16 8.07
CA ALA A 42 4.04 -6.84 7.99
C ALA A 42 3.37 -5.82 8.91
N ARG A 43 2.03 -5.86 9.01
CA ARG A 43 1.26 -5.01 9.94
C ARG A 43 1.63 -5.29 11.40
N VAL A 44 1.58 -6.55 11.82
CA VAL A 44 1.89 -6.97 13.20
C VAL A 44 3.33 -6.63 13.58
N ALA A 45 4.25 -6.79 12.64
CA ALA A 45 5.67 -6.57 12.88
C ALA A 45 6.09 -5.09 12.81
N SER A 46 5.17 -4.16 12.57
CA SER A 46 5.42 -2.70 12.52
C SER A 46 4.43 -1.91 13.41
N PRO A 47 4.42 -2.12 14.74
CA PRO A 47 3.39 -1.59 15.65
C PRO A 47 3.65 -0.13 16.10
N LYS A 48 4.14 0.75 15.22
CA LYS A 48 4.46 2.13 15.60
C LYS A 48 3.23 3.05 15.71
N GLN A 49 2.06 2.60 15.29
CA GLN A 49 0.83 3.39 15.23
C GLN A 49 -0.33 2.59 15.85
N LYS A 50 -1.33 3.29 16.39
CA LYS A 50 -2.57 2.68 16.93
C LYS A 50 -3.24 1.72 15.94
N GLN A 51 -3.13 2.02 14.65
CA GLN A 51 -3.64 1.18 13.56
C GLN A 51 -2.65 1.22 12.40
N THR A 52 -1.73 0.26 12.38
CA THR A 52 -0.86 0.04 11.21
C THR A 52 -1.68 -0.57 10.09
N ILE A 53 -1.53 -0.07 8.87
CA ILE A 53 -2.20 -0.52 7.65
C ILE A 53 -1.15 -1.12 6.72
N CYS A 54 -1.46 -2.30 6.19
CA CYS A 54 -0.80 -2.91 5.05
C CYS A 54 -1.82 -3.89 4.45
N GLN A 55 -2.23 -3.68 3.21
CA GLN A 55 -3.24 -4.51 2.55
C GLN A 55 -3.07 -4.47 1.03
N ILE A 56 -3.67 -5.42 0.34
CA ILE A 56 -3.84 -5.36 -1.12
C ILE A 56 -4.79 -4.20 -1.43
N ALA A 57 -4.28 -3.19 -2.11
CA ALA A 57 -5.01 -2.01 -2.56
C ALA A 57 -5.62 -2.21 -3.96
N GLN A 58 -4.93 -2.94 -4.84
CA GLN A 58 -5.40 -3.20 -6.19
C GLN A 58 -4.89 -4.54 -6.69
N VAL A 59 -5.74 -5.28 -7.40
CA VAL A 59 -5.34 -6.47 -8.16
C VAL A 59 -5.05 -6.03 -9.59
N LEU A 60 -3.86 -6.32 -10.10
CA LEU A 60 -3.45 -5.94 -11.46
C LEU A 60 -3.74 -7.06 -12.46
N PHE A 61 -3.35 -8.27 -12.09
CA PHE A 61 -3.50 -9.51 -12.87
C PHE A 61 -3.34 -10.71 -11.91
N PRO A 62 -3.66 -11.94 -12.33
CA PRO A 62 -3.41 -13.13 -11.51
C PRO A 62 -1.94 -13.22 -11.10
N GLY A 63 -1.68 -13.13 -9.79
CA GLY A 63 -0.32 -13.13 -9.25
C GLY A 63 0.38 -11.76 -9.25
N GLY A 64 -0.32 -10.67 -9.55
CA GLY A 64 0.19 -9.29 -9.55
C GLY A 64 -0.71 -8.34 -8.76
N PHE A 65 -0.15 -7.65 -7.78
CA PHE A 65 -0.90 -6.83 -6.82
C PHE A 65 -0.20 -5.50 -6.54
N ILE A 66 -0.98 -4.51 -6.14
CA ILE A 66 -0.51 -3.33 -5.41
C ILE A 66 -0.86 -3.54 -3.95
N CYS A 67 0.13 -3.45 -3.08
CA CYS A 67 -0.06 -3.37 -1.63
C CYS A 67 0.22 -1.94 -1.17
N ALA A 68 -0.61 -1.43 -0.25
CA ALA A 68 -0.50 -0.07 0.25
C ALA A 68 -0.78 0.02 1.75
N GLY A 69 -0.29 1.09 2.37
CA GLY A 69 -0.49 1.37 3.78
C GLY A 69 0.61 2.24 4.37
N ASN A 70 0.91 2.05 5.65
CA ASN A 70 1.97 2.81 6.31
C ASN A 70 3.33 2.44 5.73
N LYS A 71 4.19 3.46 5.53
CA LYS A 71 5.45 3.31 4.80
C LYS A 71 6.31 2.14 5.33
N GLU A 72 6.50 2.08 6.64
CA GLU A 72 7.30 1.02 7.28
C GLU A 72 6.68 -0.38 7.13
N ALA A 73 5.35 -0.48 7.16
CA ALA A 73 4.67 -1.75 6.96
C ALA A 73 4.78 -2.22 5.51
N VAL A 74 4.66 -1.31 4.54
CA VAL A 74 4.83 -1.61 3.11
C VAL A 74 6.27 -1.99 2.76
N GLU A 75 7.26 -1.30 3.33
CA GLU A 75 8.68 -1.65 3.19
C GLU A 75 8.97 -3.05 3.77
N LYS A 76 8.40 -3.36 4.94
CA LYS A 76 8.54 -4.68 5.57
C LYS A 76 7.85 -5.77 4.75
N PHE A 77 6.66 -5.49 4.22
CA PHE A 77 5.97 -6.37 3.29
C PHE A 77 6.86 -6.67 2.07
N GLY A 78 7.49 -5.65 1.47
CA GLY A 78 8.37 -5.84 0.32
C GLY A 78 9.53 -6.78 0.60
N HIS A 79 10.18 -6.65 1.76
CA HIS A 79 11.23 -7.58 2.19
C HIS A 79 10.70 -9.00 2.42
N LEU A 80 9.51 -9.15 3.01
CA LEU A 80 8.89 -10.46 3.23
C LEU A 80 8.51 -11.12 1.90
N ALA A 81 7.93 -10.36 0.97
CA ALA A 81 7.54 -10.87 -0.35
C ALA A 81 8.73 -11.36 -1.16
N MET A 82 9.84 -10.61 -1.19
CA MET A 82 11.07 -11.07 -1.84
C MET A 82 11.63 -12.35 -1.20
N LYS A 83 11.56 -12.48 0.14
CA LYS A 83 11.98 -13.71 0.84
C LYS A 83 11.06 -14.91 0.57
N GLU A 84 9.77 -14.67 0.35
CA GLU A 84 8.77 -15.69 0.02
C GLU A 84 8.81 -16.12 -1.46
N GLY A 85 9.71 -15.52 -2.27
CA GLY A 85 9.89 -15.90 -3.67
C GLY A 85 9.10 -15.06 -4.68
N ALA A 86 8.68 -13.84 -4.31
CA ALA A 86 8.16 -12.89 -5.29
C ALA A 86 9.18 -12.69 -6.44
N LEU A 87 8.68 -12.65 -7.68
CA LEU A 87 9.50 -12.40 -8.86
C LEU A 87 10.10 -11.00 -8.83
N TRP A 88 9.32 -10.03 -8.36
CA TRP A 88 9.78 -8.67 -8.12
C TRP A 88 8.85 -7.92 -7.18
N VAL A 89 9.43 -6.92 -6.50
CA VAL A 89 8.72 -5.89 -5.74
C VAL A 89 9.25 -4.53 -6.20
N LYS A 90 8.35 -3.60 -6.56
CA LYS A 90 8.71 -2.23 -6.96
C LYS A 90 7.91 -1.22 -6.16
N VAL A 91 8.55 -0.14 -5.72
CA VAL A 91 7.87 0.99 -5.09
C VAL A 91 7.62 2.03 -6.18
N PRO A 92 6.38 2.22 -6.67
CA PRO A 92 6.09 3.27 -7.62
C PRO A 92 6.34 4.66 -7.00
N GLU A 93 6.75 5.63 -7.83
CA GLU A 93 6.93 7.04 -7.46
C GLU A 93 5.58 7.78 -7.28
N VAL A 94 4.65 7.17 -6.55
CA VAL A 94 3.35 7.76 -6.24
C VAL A 94 3.29 8.10 -4.76
N PHE A 95 2.86 9.33 -4.47
CA PHE A 95 2.61 9.79 -3.11
C PHE A 95 1.25 9.29 -2.65
N GLY A 96 1.22 8.52 -1.55
CA GLY A 96 -0.02 8.11 -0.89
C GLY A 96 -0.35 6.62 -0.94
N ALA A 97 -0.98 6.09 0.11
CA ALA A 97 -1.52 4.73 0.18
C ALA A 97 -2.97 4.68 -0.33
N PHE A 98 -3.15 4.80 -1.64
CA PHE A 98 -4.46 4.74 -2.30
C PHE A 98 -5.20 3.43 -2.04
N HIS A 99 -6.53 3.51 -2.07
CA HIS A 99 -7.43 2.39 -1.78
C HIS A 99 -7.21 1.78 -0.39
N THR A 100 -6.79 2.60 0.58
CA THR A 100 -6.71 2.23 2.00
C THR A 100 -7.44 3.25 2.86
N PRO A 101 -7.75 2.93 4.13
CA PRO A 101 -8.35 3.88 5.08
C PRO A 101 -7.50 5.12 5.38
N LEU A 102 -6.23 5.18 4.92
CA LEU A 102 -5.36 6.36 5.05
C LEU A 102 -5.73 7.50 4.09
N MET A 103 -6.63 7.26 3.13
CA MET A 103 -7.08 8.22 2.11
C MET A 103 -8.47 8.80 2.37
N ASN A 104 -8.82 8.96 3.65
CA ASN A 104 -10.09 9.56 4.10
C ASN A 104 -9.92 11.01 4.52
#